data_AF-A0A934AQB9-F1
#
_entry.id   AF-A0A934AQB9-F1
#
_cell.length_a   1.000
_cell.length_b   1.000
_cell.length_c   1.000
_cell.angle_alpha   90.00
_cell.angle_beta   90.00
_cell.angle_gamma   90.00
#
_symmetry.space_group_name_H-M   'P 1'
#
loop_
_entity.id
_entity.type
_entity.pdbx_description
1 polymer ?
#
loop_
_entity_poly.entity_id
_entity_poly.type
_entity_poly.pdbx_seq_one_letter_code
_entity_poly.pdbx_strand_id
1 'polypeptide(L)'
;MRLFVFLLGTFVLTASAEEPDWNNSWDGMLYGYANSTVLRDDSILNPGNQVAHLSQHSDSAELRLNFKAENETVRLTARSIASTREARNVFGTQQRNEAYLSQWQVRVRAAEAWNIAAGREVMNWGAAQFRSPSSPFYFDNGRSDPLRELAGMDALKLSWTPDMQRSAILARIVSSGYGAAQPDAWRNSWLAKFDQRGDEWAYGLVTAKSPHLPAFYGAHGQRTLSDTLMLYGEASSSARPYALQSPADSALPYTVQAPSSRRTTALAGAAYTFESGTSLAAEYLRDGHGYTAVEERAYFQRATTQIGLPLGLMPRLLGRDYLHLVWQSNMLGEAGYWRMMYTRGFTGGGNELAGYGETVLSAHIIVYALAVLPVGDARQEFSALFQRSVTAGLKIAIP
;
A
#
# COMPACT_ATOMS: atom_id res chain seq x y z
N MET A 1 10.11 26.82 -11.87
CA MET A 1 9.15 27.60 -11.08
C MET A 1 8.17 28.27 -12.03
N ARG A 2 7.01 27.64 -12.27
CA ARG A 2 5.90 28.21 -13.06
C ARG A 2 4.64 28.07 -12.21
N LEU A 3 4.12 29.21 -11.75
CA LEU A 3 2.87 29.32 -11.02
C LEU A 3 1.72 28.86 -11.93
N PHE A 4 1.00 27.82 -11.52
CA PHE A 4 -0.33 27.56 -12.05
C PHE A 4 -1.34 28.22 -11.11
N VAL A 5 -1.86 29.36 -11.54
CA VAL A 5 -3.07 29.98 -11.00
C VAL A 5 -4.24 29.18 -11.55
N PHE A 6 -4.99 28.49 -10.67
CA PHE A 6 -6.29 27.94 -11.04
C PHE A 6 -7.38 28.91 -10.57
N LEU A 7 -8.09 29.49 -11.54
CA LEU A 7 -9.32 30.23 -11.35
C LEU A 7 -10.39 29.29 -10.75
N LEU A 8 -10.84 29.59 -9.53
CA LEU A 8 -12.10 29.09 -8.99
C LEU A 8 -13.23 29.92 -9.58
N GLY A 9 -13.95 29.32 -10.53
CA GLY A 9 -15.21 29.84 -11.05
C GLY A 9 -16.27 29.86 -9.94
N THR A 10 -16.87 31.02 -9.77
CA THR A 10 -17.94 31.37 -8.85
C THR A 10 -19.18 30.46 -9.02
N PHE A 11 -19.46 29.61 -8.03
CA PHE A 11 -20.82 29.23 -7.70
C PHE A 11 -21.26 30.07 -6.50
N VAL A 12 -22.16 31.02 -6.77
CA VAL A 12 -22.79 31.84 -5.73
C VAL A 12 -23.85 30.97 -5.06
N LEU A 13 -23.55 30.49 -3.85
CA LEU A 13 -24.55 30.08 -2.88
C LEU A 13 -24.58 31.17 -1.81
N THR A 14 -25.69 31.90 -1.76
CA THR A 14 -26.02 32.83 -0.68
C THR A 14 -26.19 32.04 0.61
N ALA A 15 -25.16 32.00 1.45
CA ALA A 15 -25.25 31.53 2.82
C ALA A 15 -25.09 32.73 3.76
N SER A 16 -26.09 32.89 4.64
CA SER A 16 -26.11 33.83 5.75
C SER A 16 -24.79 33.79 6.53
N ALA A 17 -24.19 34.96 6.75
CA ALA A 17 -22.98 35.10 7.55
C ALA A 17 -23.33 35.05 9.05
N GLU A 18 -23.47 33.84 9.58
CA GLU A 18 -23.02 33.57 10.95
C GLU A 18 -21.52 33.27 10.88
N GLU A 19 -20.71 33.83 11.79
CA GLU A 19 -19.30 33.43 11.90
C GLU A 19 -19.24 31.91 12.10
N PRO A 20 -18.62 31.14 11.19
CA PRO A 20 -18.58 29.70 11.37
C PRO A 20 -17.73 29.39 12.60
N ASP A 21 -18.31 28.72 13.59
CA ASP A 21 -17.55 28.23 14.74
C ASP A 21 -16.60 27.13 14.23
N TRP A 22 -15.33 27.47 14.10
CA TRP A 22 -14.30 26.59 13.58
C TRP A 22 -13.69 25.78 14.71
N ASN A 23 -13.86 24.46 14.65
CA ASN A 23 -13.13 23.54 15.51
C ASN A 23 -11.78 23.21 14.89
N ASN A 24 -10.69 23.56 15.58
CA ASN A 24 -9.32 23.34 15.14
C ASN A 24 -8.60 22.39 16.08
N SER A 25 -7.92 21.39 15.52
CA SER A 25 -7.09 20.46 16.27
C SER A 25 -5.85 20.07 15.48
N TRP A 26 -4.77 19.77 16.19
CA TRP A 26 -3.57 19.22 15.60
C TRP A 26 -2.96 18.18 16.54
N ASP A 27 -2.15 17.29 15.98
CA ASP A 27 -1.36 16.32 16.73
C ASP A 27 -0.06 16.06 15.97
N GLY A 28 0.98 15.64 16.70
CA GLY A 28 2.27 15.35 16.11
C GLY A 28 2.87 14.04 16.61
N MET A 29 3.76 13.47 15.79
CA MET A 29 4.56 12.32 16.19
C MET A 29 5.95 12.40 15.57
N LEU A 30 6.97 12.24 16.40
CA LEU A 30 8.36 12.08 15.99
C LEU A 30 8.72 10.60 15.97
N TYR A 31 9.23 10.13 14.84
CA TYR A 31 9.75 8.79 14.66
C TYR A 31 11.28 8.87 14.59
N GLY A 32 11.96 7.94 15.25
CA GLY A 32 13.39 7.72 15.09
C GLY A 32 13.65 6.22 14.98
N TYR A 33 14.28 5.77 13.89
CA TYR A 33 14.53 4.35 13.69
C TYR A 33 15.78 4.06 12.88
N ALA A 34 16.37 2.91 13.16
CA ALA A 34 17.48 2.33 12.42
C ALA A 34 17.03 1.04 11.75
N ASN A 35 17.53 0.80 10.53
CA ASN A 35 17.37 -0.47 9.81
C ASN A 35 18.75 -1.07 9.55
N SER A 36 18.86 -2.38 9.71
CA SER A 36 19.99 -3.19 9.24
C SER A 36 19.47 -4.30 8.34
N THR A 37 20.04 -4.39 7.14
CA THR A 37 19.68 -5.40 6.15
C THR A 37 20.93 -6.16 5.72
N VAL A 38 20.89 -7.49 5.87
CA VAL A 38 21.94 -8.37 5.37
C VAL A 38 21.56 -8.80 3.96
N LEU A 39 22.28 -8.26 2.98
CA LEU A 39 22.10 -8.59 1.57
C LEU A 39 22.54 -10.04 1.29
N ARG A 40 22.07 -10.58 0.18
CA ARG A 40 22.46 -11.90 -0.28
C ARG A 40 23.68 -11.80 -1.20
N ASP A 41 24.79 -12.40 -0.79
CA ASP A 41 26.06 -12.32 -1.53
C ASP A 41 25.99 -13.02 -2.90
N ASP A 42 25.21 -14.10 -3.00
CA ASP A 42 24.96 -14.86 -4.23
C ASP A 42 23.72 -14.39 -5.01
N SER A 43 23.24 -13.16 -4.78
CA SER A 43 22.08 -12.61 -5.48
C SER A 43 22.30 -12.59 -7.00
N ILE A 44 21.43 -13.29 -7.73
CA ILE A 44 21.45 -13.30 -9.20
C ILE A 44 20.86 -12.01 -9.77
N LEU A 45 19.86 -11.42 -9.10
CA LEU A 45 19.19 -10.21 -9.56
C LEU A 45 19.99 -8.94 -9.26
N ASN A 46 20.80 -8.96 -8.20
CA ASN A 46 21.59 -7.82 -7.77
C ASN A 46 23.02 -8.23 -7.32
N PRO A 47 23.85 -8.80 -8.23
CA PRO A 47 25.17 -9.29 -7.87
C PRO A 47 26.05 -8.19 -7.27
N GLY A 48 26.64 -8.46 -6.11
CA GLY A 48 27.48 -7.48 -5.40
C GLY A 48 26.78 -6.15 -5.09
N ASN A 49 25.44 -6.15 -5.06
CA ASN A 49 24.60 -4.97 -4.90
C ASN A 49 24.73 -3.90 -6.01
N GLN A 50 25.32 -4.23 -7.16
CA GLN A 50 25.71 -3.28 -8.21
C GLN A 50 24.56 -2.73 -9.05
N VAL A 51 23.35 -3.25 -8.88
CA VAL A 51 22.18 -2.86 -9.68
C VAL A 51 21.23 -2.00 -8.86
N ALA A 52 20.74 -2.52 -7.74
CA ALA A 52 19.75 -1.82 -6.93
C ALA A 52 20.37 -0.90 -5.88
N HIS A 53 21.66 -1.02 -5.58
CA HIS A 53 22.37 -0.21 -4.58
C HIS A 53 21.62 -0.18 -3.23
N LEU A 54 21.06 -1.33 -2.85
CA LEU A 54 20.27 -1.50 -1.63
C LEU A 54 21.08 -1.07 -0.41
N SER A 55 20.41 -0.35 0.50
CA SER A 55 21.02 0.05 1.76
C SER A 55 21.15 -1.16 2.69
N GLN A 56 22.31 -1.27 3.35
CA GLN A 56 22.55 -2.27 4.40
C GLN A 56 22.32 -1.68 5.78
N HIS A 57 22.46 -0.37 5.94
CA HIS A 57 22.18 0.34 7.18
C HIS A 57 21.51 1.66 6.86
N SER A 58 20.41 1.98 7.53
CA SER A 58 19.81 3.31 7.42
C SER A 58 19.32 3.84 8.75
N ASP A 59 19.59 5.10 9.03
CA ASP A 59 19.07 5.84 10.17
C ASP A 59 18.08 6.87 9.67
N SER A 60 16.93 6.99 10.31
CA SER A 60 15.83 7.85 9.87
C SER A 60 15.19 8.56 11.04
N ALA A 61 14.89 9.84 10.84
CA ALA A 61 14.04 10.62 11.74
C ALA A 61 12.92 11.28 10.93
N GLU A 62 11.68 11.12 11.39
CA GLU A 62 10.50 11.65 10.70
C GLU A 62 9.61 12.40 11.68
N LEU A 63 9.28 13.65 11.35
CA LEU A 63 8.22 14.40 12.00
C LEU A 63 6.94 14.30 11.17
N ARG A 64 5.88 13.77 11.76
CA ARG A 64 4.56 13.68 11.14
C ARG A 64 3.59 14.57 11.91
N LEU A 65 2.95 15.50 11.23
CA LEU A 65 1.98 16.43 11.82
C LEU A 65 0.63 16.27 11.13
N ASN A 66 -0.43 16.21 11.92
CA ASN A 66 -1.80 16.20 11.46
C ASN A 66 -2.47 17.51 11.86
N PHE A 67 -3.19 18.10 10.92
CA PHE A 67 -3.98 19.29 11.13
C PHE A 67 -5.41 19.01 10.68
N LYS A 68 -6.36 19.49 11.47
CA LYS A 68 -7.79 19.43 11.16
C LYS A 68 -8.42 20.75 11.55
N ALA A 69 -9.21 21.31 10.63
CA ALA A 69 -10.08 22.44 10.88
C ALA A 69 -11.44 22.13 10.26
N GLU A 70 -12.52 22.26 11.01
CA GLU A 70 -13.85 21.98 10.50
C GLU A 70 -14.92 22.92 11.07
N ASN A 71 -15.96 23.12 10.27
CA ASN A 71 -17.25 23.65 10.70
C ASN A 71 -18.35 22.72 10.14
N GLU A 72 -19.62 23.14 10.20
CA GLU A 72 -20.75 22.32 9.77
C GLU A 72 -20.72 21.94 8.27
N THR A 73 -20.09 22.76 7.43
CA THR A 73 -20.13 22.62 5.97
C THR A 73 -18.79 22.19 5.38
N VAL A 74 -17.68 22.65 5.95
CA VAL A 74 -16.34 22.51 5.41
C VAL A 74 -15.43 21.80 6.40
N ARG A 75 -14.68 20.83 5.91
CA ARG A 75 -13.59 20.16 6.64
C ARG A 75 -12.29 20.27 5.85
N LEU A 76 -11.26 20.74 6.53
CA LEU A 76 -9.89 20.81 6.08
C LEU A 76 -9.07 19.81 6.88
N THR A 77 -8.27 19.01 6.19
CA THR A 77 -7.28 18.13 6.82
C THR A 77 -5.97 18.24 6.07
N ALA A 78 -4.86 18.16 6.80
CA ALA A 78 -3.53 18.11 6.21
C ALA A 78 -2.62 17.24 7.06
N ARG A 79 -1.83 16.40 6.40
CA ARG A 79 -0.81 15.56 7.01
C ARG A 79 0.53 15.86 6.36
N SER A 80 1.37 16.60 7.07
CA SER A 80 2.72 16.94 6.63
C SER A 80 3.73 15.97 7.23
N ILE A 81 4.74 15.62 6.43
CA ILE A 81 5.86 14.79 6.86
C ILE A 81 7.13 15.52 6.50
N ALA A 82 8.02 15.64 7.48
CA ALA A 82 9.41 16.02 7.27
C ALA A 82 10.29 14.84 7.69
N SER A 83 11.22 14.43 6.85
CA SER A 83 12.07 13.27 7.09
C SER A 83 13.51 13.57 6.74
N THR A 84 14.42 13.15 7.61
CA THR A 84 15.85 13.01 7.31
C THR A 84 16.22 11.55 7.37
N ARG A 85 16.95 11.10 6.36
CA ARG A 85 17.40 9.72 6.24
C ARG A 85 18.84 9.69 5.80
N GLU A 86 19.64 8.90 6.49
CA GLU A 86 20.96 8.51 6.05
C GLU A 86 20.93 7.02 5.71
N ALA A 87 21.35 6.67 4.49
CA ALA A 87 21.41 5.30 4.03
C ALA A 87 22.84 4.97 3.60
N ARG A 88 23.36 3.85 4.10
CA ARG A 88 24.73 3.37 3.85
C ARG A 88 24.69 2.04 3.12
N ASN A 89 25.59 1.87 2.16
CA ASN A 89 25.86 0.62 1.47
C ASN A 89 27.36 0.52 1.14
N VAL A 90 27.77 -0.56 0.47
CA VAL A 90 29.18 -0.77 0.04
C VAL A 90 29.75 0.32 -0.86
N PHE A 91 28.91 1.15 -1.49
CA PHE A 91 29.33 2.24 -2.40
C PHE A 91 29.37 3.61 -1.71
N GLY A 92 28.99 3.69 -0.43
CA GLY A 92 29.09 4.90 0.38
C GLY A 92 27.78 5.25 1.11
N THR A 93 27.71 6.52 1.50
CA THR A 93 26.59 7.08 2.28
C THR A 93 25.80 8.05 1.42
N GLN A 94 24.48 7.94 1.46
CA GLN A 94 23.55 8.89 0.87
C GLN A 94 22.66 9.48 1.95
N GLN A 95 22.58 10.81 1.98
CA GLN A 95 21.65 11.53 2.84
C GLN A 95 20.50 12.08 2.00
N ARG A 96 19.27 11.96 2.52
CA ARG A 96 18.06 12.48 1.89
C ARG A 96 17.23 13.21 2.94
N ASN A 97 16.95 14.47 2.67
CA ASN A 97 16.15 15.35 3.52
C ASN A 97 14.96 15.83 2.72
N GLU A 98 13.76 15.62 3.23
CA GLU A 98 12.53 15.88 2.49
C GLU A 98 11.43 16.41 3.40
N ALA A 99 10.56 17.23 2.83
CA ALA A 99 9.31 17.64 3.44
C ALA A 99 8.23 17.62 2.38
N TYR A 100 7.09 17.01 2.69
CA TYR A 100 5.98 16.87 1.75
C TYR A 100 4.64 16.76 2.47
N LEU A 101 3.56 17.04 1.73
CA LEU A 101 2.20 16.74 2.16
C LEU A 101 1.86 15.32 1.72
N SER A 102 1.83 14.40 2.68
CA SER A 102 1.47 13.00 2.47
C SER A 102 0.00 12.89 2.06
N GLN A 103 -0.85 13.62 2.78
CA GLN A 103 -2.29 13.70 2.54
C GLN A 103 -2.77 15.12 2.85
N TRP A 104 -3.79 15.58 2.15
CA TRP A 104 -4.53 16.79 2.48
C TRP A 104 -5.88 16.75 1.79
N GLN A 105 -6.90 17.37 2.37
CA GLN A 105 -8.23 17.38 1.77
C GLN A 105 -8.99 18.62 2.21
N VAL A 106 -9.67 19.21 1.24
CA VAL A 106 -10.82 20.10 1.46
C VAL A 106 -12.06 19.30 1.12
N ARG A 107 -12.98 19.17 2.07
CA ARG A 107 -14.28 18.51 1.88
C ARG A 107 -15.39 19.50 2.18
N VAL A 108 -16.38 19.55 1.31
CA VAL A 108 -17.57 20.38 1.43
C VAL A 108 -18.81 19.49 1.40
N ARG A 109 -19.69 19.63 2.39
CA ARG A 109 -21.03 19.05 2.37
C ARG A 109 -21.89 19.87 1.43
N ALA A 110 -22.08 19.38 0.20
CA ALA A 110 -22.79 20.11 -0.85
C ALA A 110 -24.32 20.03 -0.68
N ALA A 111 -24.82 18.91 -0.16
CA ALA A 111 -26.22 18.70 0.17
C ALA A 111 -26.35 17.59 1.22
N GLU A 112 -27.57 17.23 1.59
CA GLU A 112 -27.81 16.00 2.34
C GLU A 112 -27.26 14.79 1.55
N ALA A 113 -26.52 13.91 2.22
CA ALA A 113 -25.84 12.75 1.62
C ALA A 113 -24.73 13.03 0.59
N TRP A 114 -24.52 14.27 0.13
CA TRP A 114 -23.55 14.58 -0.92
C TRP A 114 -22.36 15.37 -0.40
N ASN A 115 -21.15 14.87 -0.68
CA ASN A 115 -19.91 15.57 -0.38
C ASN A 115 -19.02 15.70 -1.61
N ILE A 116 -18.45 16.88 -1.79
CA ILE A 116 -17.41 17.16 -2.78
C ILE A 116 -16.10 17.30 -2.02
N ALA A 117 -15.03 16.69 -2.52
CA ALA A 117 -13.71 16.82 -1.93
C ALA A 117 -12.63 16.98 -2.99
N ALA A 118 -11.61 17.77 -2.67
CA ALA A 118 -10.40 17.89 -3.47
C ALA A 118 -9.19 17.74 -2.56
N GLY A 119 -8.18 17.01 -3.03
CA GLY A 119 -6.91 16.91 -2.32
C GLY A 119 -6.16 15.62 -2.61
N ARG A 120 -5.22 15.30 -1.73
CA ARG A 120 -4.42 14.09 -1.73
C ARG A 120 -4.93 13.12 -0.66
N GLU A 121 -5.48 11.99 -1.08
CA GLU A 121 -6.05 11.01 -0.14
C GLU A 121 -5.69 9.57 -0.49
N VAL A 122 -5.56 8.74 0.54
CA VAL A 122 -5.40 7.30 0.37
C VAL A 122 -6.76 6.68 0.09
N MET A 123 -6.89 6.06 -1.07
CA MET A 123 -8.10 5.36 -1.50
C MET A 123 -7.91 3.85 -1.39
N ASN A 124 -8.09 3.34 -0.18
CA ASN A 124 -7.93 1.91 0.14
C ASN A 124 -9.27 1.32 0.63
N TRP A 125 -9.48 0.03 0.41
CA TRP A 125 -10.71 -0.69 0.76
C TRP A 125 -10.45 -2.19 0.85
N GLY A 126 -11.50 -2.96 1.16
CA GLY A 126 -11.41 -4.40 1.30
C GLY A 126 -10.71 -4.85 2.59
N ALA A 127 -10.95 -6.11 2.94
CA ALA A 127 -10.49 -6.72 4.18
C ALA A 127 -9.08 -7.33 4.08
N ALA A 128 -8.53 -7.45 2.86
CA ALA A 128 -7.33 -8.24 2.62
C ALA A 128 -6.10 -7.68 3.37
N GLN A 129 -5.33 -8.56 4.00
CA GLN A 129 -4.15 -8.26 4.80
C GLN A 129 -2.86 -8.35 3.98
N PHE A 130 -2.79 -9.26 3.01
CA PHE A 130 -1.60 -9.50 2.20
C PHE A 130 -1.50 -8.48 1.06
N ARG A 131 -2.44 -8.52 0.13
CA ARG A 131 -2.52 -7.67 -1.07
C ARG A 131 -3.98 -7.35 -1.34
N SER A 132 -4.27 -6.20 -1.96
CA SER A 132 -5.63 -5.81 -2.35
C SER A 132 -5.81 -5.93 -3.87
N PRO A 133 -6.26 -7.10 -4.39
CA PRO A 133 -6.61 -7.27 -5.79
C PRO A 133 -7.60 -6.22 -6.30
N SER A 134 -8.56 -5.82 -5.46
CA SER A 134 -9.65 -4.92 -5.85
C SER A 134 -9.22 -3.45 -5.94
N SER A 135 -8.01 -3.12 -5.49
CA SER A 135 -7.46 -1.77 -5.58
C SER A 135 -6.62 -1.58 -6.86
N PRO A 136 -6.96 -0.63 -7.76
CA PRO A 136 -6.13 -0.30 -8.91
C PRO A 136 -4.81 0.38 -8.52
N PHE A 137 -4.78 1.02 -7.36
CA PHE A 137 -3.70 1.91 -6.94
C PHE A 137 -2.77 1.26 -5.89
N TYR A 138 -3.35 0.52 -4.94
CA TYR A 138 -2.64 -0.02 -3.77
C TYR A 138 -2.75 -1.54 -3.73
N PHE A 139 -2.14 -2.22 -4.71
CA PHE A 139 -2.06 -3.68 -4.67
C PHE A 139 -1.35 -4.17 -3.41
N ASP A 140 -0.29 -3.47 -3.02
CA ASP A 140 0.22 -3.51 -1.65
C ASP A 140 -0.45 -2.36 -0.89
N ASN A 141 -1.28 -2.73 0.09
CA ASN A 141 -2.13 -1.82 0.84
C ASN A 141 -1.51 -1.38 2.18
N GLY A 142 -0.21 -1.65 2.38
CA GLY A 142 0.55 -1.26 3.55
C GLY A 142 0.30 -2.12 4.80
N ARG A 143 -0.69 -3.03 4.80
CA ARG A 143 -1.00 -3.85 5.98
C ARG A 143 0.08 -4.89 6.31
N SER A 144 0.92 -5.25 5.35
CA SER A 144 2.08 -6.13 5.55
C SER A 144 3.33 -5.41 6.09
N ASP A 145 3.35 -4.07 6.11
CA ASP A 145 4.46 -3.28 6.65
C ASP A 145 3.91 -2.13 7.51
N PRO A 146 3.81 -2.33 8.84
CA PRO A 146 3.24 -1.33 9.76
C PRO A 146 4.02 -0.01 9.82
N LEU A 147 5.25 0.04 9.32
CA LEU A 147 6.06 1.27 9.30
C LEU A 147 5.83 2.11 8.04
N ARG A 148 5.33 1.48 6.99
CA ARG A 148 5.11 2.12 5.70
C ARG A 148 3.87 3.01 5.73
N GLU A 149 4.08 4.27 5.38
CA GLU A 149 2.98 5.16 5.06
C GLU A 149 2.60 5.07 3.58
N LEU A 150 1.30 4.94 3.29
CA LEU A 150 0.80 5.04 1.92
C LEU A 150 0.68 6.52 1.53
N ALA A 151 1.33 6.88 0.43
CA ALA A 151 1.10 8.19 -0.19
C ALA A 151 -0.31 8.25 -0.80
N GLY A 152 -1.02 9.36 -0.55
CA GLY A 152 -2.33 9.58 -1.17
C GLY A 152 -2.21 9.94 -2.65
N MET A 153 -3.33 9.81 -3.37
CA MET A 153 -3.46 10.27 -4.76
C MET A 153 -4.15 11.63 -4.80
N ASP A 154 -3.72 12.48 -5.74
CA ASP A 154 -4.36 13.76 -5.98
C ASP A 154 -5.66 13.54 -6.77
N ALA A 155 -6.80 13.86 -6.15
CA ALA A 155 -8.11 13.61 -6.72
C ALA A 155 -9.11 14.74 -6.46
N LEU A 156 -10.06 14.87 -7.39
CA LEU A 156 -11.34 15.54 -7.18
C LEU A 156 -12.41 14.46 -7.06
N LYS A 157 -13.15 14.45 -5.96
CA LYS A 157 -14.07 13.39 -5.58
C LYS A 157 -15.47 13.93 -5.32
N LEU A 158 -16.46 13.27 -5.88
CA LEU A 158 -17.86 13.36 -5.52
C LEU A 158 -18.25 12.08 -4.79
N SER A 159 -18.89 12.21 -3.63
CA SER A 159 -19.35 11.07 -2.84
C SER A 159 -20.81 11.25 -2.46
N TRP A 160 -21.55 10.15 -2.56
CA TRP A 160 -22.95 10.04 -2.18
C TRP A 160 -23.07 8.97 -1.10
N THR A 161 -23.68 9.30 0.02
CA THR A 161 -23.87 8.41 1.18
C THR A 161 -25.25 8.69 1.77
N PRO A 162 -26.32 8.16 1.17
CA PRO A 162 -27.71 8.45 1.54
C PRO A 162 -28.08 7.90 2.92
N ASP A 163 -27.41 6.83 3.33
CA ASP A 163 -27.64 6.11 4.56
C ASP A 163 -26.33 5.43 4.99
N MET A 164 -26.36 4.69 6.10
CA MET A 164 -25.19 3.96 6.60
C MET A 164 -24.84 2.71 5.77
N GLN A 165 -25.76 2.25 4.93
CA GLN A 165 -25.65 0.99 4.19
C GLN A 165 -25.08 1.15 2.79
N ARG A 166 -25.19 2.33 2.16
CA ARG A 166 -24.83 2.55 0.76
C ARG A 166 -23.88 3.73 0.61
N SER A 167 -22.88 3.57 -0.24
CA SER A 167 -22.06 4.70 -0.68
C SER A 167 -21.63 4.56 -2.13
N ALA A 168 -21.62 5.67 -2.86
CA ALA A 168 -21.04 5.76 -4.19
C ALA A 168 -19.99 6.87 -4.25
N ILE A 169 -18.92 6.64 -5.01
CA ILE A 169 -17.82 7.58 -5.22
C ILE A 169 -17.57 7.67 -6.72
N LEU A 170 -17.46 8.90 -7.21
CA LEU A 170 -16.88 9.22 -8.52
C LEU A 170 -15.69 10.13 -8.29
N ALA A 171 -14.51 9.73 -8.75
CA ALA A 171 -13.30 10.52 -8.58
C ALA A 171 -12.53 10.69 -9.90
N ARG A 172 -12.06 11.91 -10.11
CA ARG A 172 -11.08 12.26 -11.13
C ARG A 172 -9.70 12.24 -10.49
N ILE A 173 -8.85 11.31 -10.94
CA ILE A 173 -7.47 11.23 -10.47
C ILE A 173 -6.62 12.15 -11.34
N VAL A 174 -5.99 13.13 -10.70
CA VAL A 174 -5.10 14.10 -11.33
C VAL A 174 -3.68 13.54 -11.39
N SER A 175 -3.20 12.97 -10.29
CA SER A 175 -1.86 12.37 -10.18
C SER A 175 -1.78 11.33 -9.07
N SER A 176 -0.85 10.38 -9.18
CA SER A 176 -0.57 9.38 -8.14
C SER A 176 0.17 9.94 -6.91
N GLY A 177 0.41 11.25 -6.83
CA GLY A 177 0.93 11.92 -5.65
C GLY A 177 2.45 11.80 -5.47
N TYR A 178 2.89 12.01 -4.23
CA TYR A 178 4.31 11.99 -3.86
C TYR A 178 4.89 10.57 -3.96
N GLY A 179 6.12 10.45 -4.47
CA GLY A 179 6.80 9.15 -4.59
C GLY A 179 6.23 8.21 -5.67
N ALA A 180 5.29 8.67 -6.48
CA ALA A 180 4.72 7.87 -7.56
C ALA A 180 5.79 7.45 -8.58
N ALA A 181 5.80 6.15 -8.90
CA ALA A 181 6.65 5.60 -9.95
C ALA A 181 6.42 6.33 -11.28
N GLN A 182 7.49 6.60 -12.01
CA GLN A 182 7.43 7.21 -13.33
C GLN A 182 7.63 6.14 -14.42
N PRO A 183 6.80 6.13 -15.49
CA PRO A 183 5.68 7.04 -15.74
C PRO A 183 4.44 6.74 -14.87
N ASP A 184 3.72 7.80 -14.45
CA ASP A 184 2.49 7.69 -13.66
C ASP A 184 1.33 7.13 -14.50
N ALA A 185 1.04 5.84 -14.30
CA ALA A 185 0.03 5.08 -15.02
C ALA A 185 -1.43 5.53 -14.77
N TRP A 186 -1.69 6.16 -13.63
CA TRP A 186 -3.04 6.55 -13.20
C TRP A 186 -3.28 8.05 -13.28
N ARG A 187 -2.29 8.82 -13.74
CA ARG A 187 -2.46 10.22 -14.09
C ARG A 187 -3.65 10.37 -15.04
N ASN A 188 -4.47 11.37 -14.78
CA ASN A 188 -5.61 11.68 -15.62
C ASN A 188 -6.57 10.49 -15.78
N SER A 189 -6.82 9.70 -14.73
CA SER A 189 -7.80 8.61 -14.74
C SER A 189 -9.13 8.97 -14.10
N TRP A 190 -10.12 8.12 -14.30
CA TRP A 190 -11.40 8.15 -13.58
C TRP A 190 -11.54 6.90 -12.73
N LEU A 191 -12.21 7.05 -11.59
CA LEU A 191 -12.58 5.99 -10.66
C LEU A 191 -14.07 6.12 -10.36
N ALA A 192 -14.80 5.02 -10.43
CA ALA A 192 -16.11 4.91 -9.81
C ALA A 192 -16.12 3.71 -8.85
N LYS A 193 -16.71 3.90 -7.68
CA LYS A 193 -16.83 2.88 -6.64
C LYS A 193 -18.24 2.91 -6.07
N PHE A 194 -18.79 1.73 -5.81
CA PHE A 194 -20.05 1.56 -5.12
C PHE A 194 -19.85 0.54 -4.01
N ASP A 195 -20.31 0.85 -2.81
CA ASP A 195 -20.28 -0.05 -1.66
C ASP A 195 -21.68 -0.22 -1.10
N GLN A 196 -21.95 -1.43 -0.63
CA GLN A 196 -23.15 -1.75 0.11
C GLN A 196 -22.78 -2.63 1.31
N ARG A 197 -23.45 -2.41 2.44
CA ARG A 197 -23.26 -3.19 3.66
C ARG A 197 -24.59 -3.43 4.38
N GLY A 198 -24.66 -4.57 5.07
CA GLY A 198 -25.63 -4.86 6.10
C GLY A 198 -24.91 -5.17 7.42
N ASP A 199 -25.60 -5.82 8.34
CA ASP A 199 -25.06 -6.08 9.69
C ASP A 199 -23.91 -7.10 9.67
N GLU A 200 -24.04 -8.14 8.87
CA GLU A 200 -23.07 -9.26 8.82
C GLU A 200 -22.25 -9.28 7.53
N TRP A 201 -22.47 -8.36 6.59
CA TRP A 201 -21.82 -8.41 5.28
C TRP A 201 -21.53 -7.02 4.72
N ALA A 202 -20.49 -6.95 3.88
CA ALA A 202 -20.21 -5.77 3.08
C ALA A 202 -19.62 -6.20 1.74
N TYR A 203 -19.97 -5.50 0.66
CA TYR A 203 -19.32 -5.66 -0.64
C TYR A 203 -19.15 -4.32 -1.34
N GLY A 204 -18.22 -4.28 -2.27
CA GLY A 204 -18.03 -3.12 -3.13
C GLY A 204 -17.51 -3.49 -4.50
N LEU A 205 -17.89 -2.67 -5.47
CA LEU A 205 -17.47 -2.75 -6.86
C LEU A 205 -16.67 -1.49 -7.21
N VAL A 206 -15.61 -1.69 -7.98
CA VAL A 206 -14.69 -0.64 -8.39
C VAL A 206 -14.46 -0.73 -9.89
N THR A 207 -14.54 0.40 -10.57
CA THR A 207 -14.09 0.55 -11.95
C THR A 207 -13.15 1.73 -12.05
N ALA A 208 -12.06 1.56 -12.78
CA ALA A 208 -11.13 2.65 -13.06
C ALA A 208 -10.68 2.63 -14.51
N LYS A 209 -10.54 3.81 -15.12
CA LYS A 209 -10.07 3.96 -16.48
C LYS A 209 -8.98 5.02 -16.55
N SER A 210 -7.76 4.58 -16.83
CA SER A 210 -6.65 5.45 -17.23
C SER A 210 -6.67 5.67 -18.76
N PRO A 211 -6.15 6.79 -19.30
CA PRO A 211 -6.11 7.03 -20.74
C PRO A 211 -5.38 5.93 -21.52
N HIS A 212 -4.29 5.39 -20.97
CA HIS A 212 -3.37 4.48 -21.65
C HIS A 212 -3.52 3.01 -21.28
N LEU A 213 -4.46 2.69 -20.38
CA LEU A 213 -4.72 1.31 -19.95
C LEU A 213 -6.16 0.89 -20.28
N PRO A 214 -6.39 -0.41 -20.57
CA PRO A 214 -7.72 -0.99 -20.49
C PRO A 214 -8.40 -0.71 -19.15
N ALA A 215 -9.73 -0.72 -19.13
CA ALA A 215 -10.49 -0.53 -17.89
C ALA A 215 -10.13 -1.59 -16.83
N PHE A 216 -9.91 -1.14 -15.60
CA PHE A 216 -9.78 -1.96 -14.41
C PHE A 216 -11.17 -2.22 -13.83
N TYR A 217 -11.44 -3.47 -13.44
CA TYR A 217 -12.62 -3.84 -12.68
C TYR A 217 -12.16 -4.56 -11.43
N GLY A 218 -12.66 -4.15 -10.27
CA GLY A 218 -12.37 -4.74 -8.97
C GLY A 218 -13.65 -5.01 -8.20
N ALA A 219 -13.64 -6.04 -7.37
CA ALA A 219 -14.71 -6.36 -6.44
C ALA A 219 -14.09 -6.82 -5.12
N HIS A 220 -14.71 -6.45 -4.00
CA HIS A 220 -14.36 -6.96 -2.68
C HIS A 220 -15.63 -7.28 -1.91
N GLY A 221 -15.53 -8.23 -0.98
CA GLY A 221 -16.62 -8.54 -0.08
C GLY A 221 -16.16 -9.26 1.17
N GLN A 222 -16.95 -9.14 2.22
CA GLN A 222 -16.77 -9.84 3.48
C GLN A 222 -18.12 -10.24 4.06
N ARG A 223 -18.10 -11.32 4.85
CA ARG A 223 -19.24 -11.81 5.61
C ARG A 223 -18.77 -12.36 6.95
N THR A 224 -19.34 -11.84 8.02
CA THR A 224 -19.24 -12.38 9.37
C THR A 224 -20.18 -13.57 9.47
N LEU A 225 -19.65 -14.76 9.75
CA LEU A 225 -20.44 -15.99 9.88
C LEU A 225 -20.81 -16.30 11.33
N SER A 226 -20.06 -15.74 12.28
CA SER A 226 -20.28 -15.81 13.73
C SER A 226 -19.48 -14.70 14.40
N ASP A 227 -19.61 -14.57 15.73
CA ASP A 227 -18.88 -13.58 16.53
C ASP A 227 -17.35 -13.67 16.41
N THR A 228 -16.83 -14.82 15.99
CA THR A 228 -15.38 -15.09 15.91
C THR A 228 -14.88 -15.29 14.49
N LEU A 229 -15.74 -15.59 13.50
CA LEU A 229 -15.31 -15.97 12.15
C LEU A 229 -15.82 -15.02 11.08
N MET A 230 -14.90 -14.48 10.29
CA MET A 230 -15.18 -13.68 9.09
C MET A 230 -14.57 -14.34 7.85
N LEU A 231 -15.33 -14.43 6.77
CA LEU A 231 -14.84 -14.75 5.43
C LEU A 231 -14.80 -13.50 4.58
N TYR A 232 -13.83 -13.41 3.67
CA TYR A 232 -13.73 -12.30 2.75
C TYR A 232 -13.00 -12.69 1.46
N GLY A 233 -13.15 -11.87 0.44
CA GLY A 233 -12.47 -12.07 -0.82
C GLY A 233 -12.39 -10.79 -1.64
N GLU A 234 -11.40 -10.77 -2.52
CA GLU A 234 -11.18 -9.68 -3.47
C GLU A 234 -10.84 -10.25 -4.84
N ALA A 235 -11.28 -9.59 -5.90
CA ALA A 235 -10.91 -9.96 -7.25
C ALA A 235 -10.76 -8.72 -8.12
N SER A 236 -9.94 -8.82 -9.17
CA SER A 236 -9.91 -7.84 -10.23
C SER A 236 -9.60 -8.43 -11.58
N SER A 237 -9.97 -7.69 -12.64
CA SER A 237 -9.56 -7.91 -14.01
C SER A 237 -8.89 -6.64 -14.53
N SER A 238 -7.60 -6.71 -14.84
CA SER A 238 -6.82 -5.53 -15.20
C SER A 238 -5.66 -5.82 -16.14
N ALA A 239 -5.11 -4.75 -16.71
CA ALA A 239 -3.83 -4.75 -17.42
C ALA A 239 -2.87 -3.81 -16.67
N ARG A 240 -1.57 -4.11 -16.73
CA ARG A 240 -0.50 -3.30 -16.14
C ARG A 240 0.17 -2.44 -17.24
N PRO A 241 0.80 -1.31 -16.88
CA PRO A 241 1.53 -0.46 -17.84
C PRO A 241 2.60 -1.20 -18.63
N TYR A 242 3.25 -2.14 -17.96
CA TYR A 242 4.23 -3.05 -18.55
C TYR A 242 4.14 -4.40 -17.85
N ALA A 243 4.61 -5.43 -18.54
CA ALA A 243 4.95 -6.71 -17.95
C ALA A 243 6.24 -7.23 -18.62
N LEU A 244 7.22 -7.59 -17.81
CA LEU A 244 8.33 -8.41 -18.29
C LEU A 244 7.79 -9.82 -18.52
N GLN A 245 7.81 -10.29 -19.76
CA GLN A 245 7.46 -11.67 -20.08
C GLN A 245 8.72 -12.53 -19.95
N SER A 246 8.55 -13.68 -19.29
CA SER A 246 9.59 -14.68 -19.07
C SER A 246 9.11 -15.99 -19.69
N PRO A 247 9.34 -16.24 -21.01
CA PRO A 247 8.91 -17.47 -21.65
C PRO A 247 9.45 -18.72 -20.94
N ALA A 248 8.69 -19.82 -20.94
CA ALA A 248 9.10 -21.07 -20.31
C ALA A 248 10.43 -21.62 -20.83
N ASP A 249 10.72 -21.40 -22.11
CA ASP A 249 12.04 -21.69 -22.69
C ASP A 249 13.03 -20.60 -22.27
N SER A 250 14.04 -20.98 -21.47
CA SER A 250 15.10 -20.10 -20.99
C SER A 250 16.01 -19.56 -22.09
N ALA A 251 16.04 -20.18 -23.28
CA ALA A 251 16.84 -19.72 -24.41
C ALA A 251 16.25 -18.48 -25.10
N LEU A 252 14.92 -18.28 -25.00
CA LEU A 252 14.26 -17.08 -25.51
C LEU A 252 14.54 -15.88 -24.59
N PRO A 253 14.81 -14.68 -25.12
CA PRO A 253 15.07 -13.50 -24.29
C PRO A 253 13.82 -13.04 -23.52
N TYR A 254 14.02 -12.17 -22.53
CA TYR A 254 12.91 -11.40 -21.98
C TYR A 254 12.28 -10.52 -23.05
N THR A 255 10.97 -10.34 -22.98
CA THR A 255 10.25 -9.36 -23.79
C THR A 255 9.41 -8.46 -22.89
N VAL A 256 9.42 -7.16 -23.15
CA VAL A 256 8.58 -6.20 -22.41
C VAL A 256 7.29 -6.00 -23.19
N GLN A 257 6.16 -6.31 -22.57
CA GLN A 257 4.85 -6.06 -23.15
C GLN A 257 4.23 -4.82 -22.49
N ALA A 258 3.89 -3.80 -23.28
CA ALA A 258 3.27 -2.56 -22.79
C ALA A 258 2.09 -2.15 -23.71
N PRO A 259 0.83 -2.11 -23.20
CA PRO A 259 0.40 -2.59 -21.89
C PRO A 259 0.46 -4.12 -21.80
N SER A 260 0.47 -4.66 -20.58
CA SER A 260 0.37 -6.10 -20.38
C SER A 260 -0.97 -6.64 -20.89
N SER A 261 -1.03 -7.93 -21.20
CA SER A 261 -2.32 -8.61 -21.39
C SER A 261 -3.22 -8.49 -20.16
N ARG A 262 -4.54 -8.47 -20.38
CA ARG A 262 -5.53 -8.49 -19.29
C ARG A 262 -5.43 -9.81 -18.53
N ARG A 263 -5.37 -9.73 -17.20
CA ARG A 263 -5.33 -10.88 -16.29
C ARG A 263 -6.27 -10.66 -15.12
N THR A 264 -6.60 -11.76 -14.44
CA THR A 264 -7.39 -11.76 -13.22
C THR A 264 -6.49 -12.03 -12.03
N THR A 265 -6.66 -11.25 -10.97
CA THR A 265 -6.02 -11.49 -9.67
C THR A 265 -7.11 -11.66 -8.64
N ALA A 266 -7.06 -12.70 -7.82
CA ALA A 266 -8.11 -13.03 -6.86
C ALA A 266 -7.53 -13.48 -5.53
N LEU A 267 -8.18 -13.10 -4.44
CA LEU A 267 -7.84 -13.46 -3.07
C LEU A 267 -9.09 -13.98 -2.37
N ALA A 268 -8.95 -15.05 -1.61
CA ALA A 268 -9.95 -15.52 -0.66
C ALA A 268 -9.27 -15.65 0.71
N GLY A 269 -9.95 -15.20 1.76
CA GLY A 269 -9.42 -15.22 3.11
C GLY A 269 -10.46 -15.48 4.17
N ALA A 270 -9.97 -15.91 5.32
CA ALA A 270 -10.73 -16.07 6.55
C ALA A 270 -9.97 -15.41 7.70
N ALA A 271 -10.69 -14.89 8.68
CA ALA A 271 -10.13 -14.39 9.93
C ALA A 271 -10.92 -14.96 11.10
N TYR A 272 -10.19 -15.52 12.07
CA TYR A 272 -10.72 -16.04 13.32
C TYR A 272 -10.20 -15.21 14.49
N THR A 273 -11.11 -14.71 15.33
CA THR A 273 -10.79 -13.99 16.56
C THR A 273 -10.96 -14.91 17.76
N PHE A 274 -9.91 -15.07 18.54
CA PHE A 274 -9.92 -15.89 19.77
C PHE A 274 -10.51 -15.10 20.94
N GLU A 275 -10.94 -15.80 21.99
CA GLU A 275 -11.42 -15.18 23.24
C GLU A 275 -10.39 -14.25 23.89
N SER A 276 -9.10 -14.50 23.68
CA SER A 276 -8.01 -13.63 24.13
C SER A 276 -7.95 -12.27 23.41
N GLY A 277 -8.80 -12.04 22.40
CA GLY A 277 -8.78 -10.87 21.53
C GLY A 277 -7.71 -10.90 20.44
N THR A 278 -6.85 -11.92 20.43
CA THR A 278 -5.93 -12.16 19.29
C THR A 278 -6.71 -12.63 18.07
N SER A 279 -6.17 -12.43 16.87
CA SER A 279 -6.78 -12.93 15.65
C SER A 279 -5.79 -13.60 14.71
N LEU A 280 -6.24 -14.66 14.04
CA LEU A 280 -5.53 -15.39 13.01
C LEU A 280 -6.27 -15.23 11.68
N ALA A 281 -5.61 -14.64 10.69
CA ALA A 281 -6.09 -14.57 9.32
C ALA A 281 -5.29 -15.50 8.41
N ALA A 282 -5.98 -16.16 7.49
CA ALA A 282 -5.39 -16.98 6.44
C ALA A 282 -5.94 -16.53 5.08
N GLU A 283 -5.05 -16.26 4.12
CA GLU A 283 -5.38 -15.75 2.81
C GLU A 283 -4.68 -16.54 1.73
N TYR A 284 -5.43 -16.95 0.70
CA TYR A 284 -4.88 -17.49 -0.53
C TYR A 284 -5.05 -16.46 -1.64
N LEU A 285 -3.94 -16.09 -2.28
CA LEU A 285 -3.89 -15.17 -3.40
C LEU A 285 -3.45 -15.90 -4.67
N ARG A 286 -4.17 -15.65 -5.76
CA ARG A 286 -3.77 -16.00 -7.11
C ARG A 286 -3.57 -14.73 -7.96
N ASP A 287 -2.33 -14.37 -8.28
CA ASP A 287 -1.97 -13.27 -9.18
C ASP A 287 -1.81 -13.75 -10.62
N GLY A 288 -2.81 -13.51 -11.48
CA GLY A 288 -2.75 -13.91 -12.88
C GLY A 288 -1.67 -13.18 -13.71
N HIS A 289 -1.03 -12.15 -13.18
CA HIS A 289 0.14 -11.51 -13.80
C HIS A 289 1.48 -12.18 -13.44
N GLY A 290 1.50 -13.05 -12.42
CA GLY A 290 2.68 -13.79 -12.02
C GLY A 290 3.07 -14.89 -13.01
N TYR A 291 4.29 -15.38 -12.88
CA TYR A 291 4.83 -16.48 -13.66
C TYR A 291 4.32 -17.84 -13.16
N THR A 292 4.27 -18.82 -14.06
CA THR A 292 4.24 -20.24 -13.67
C THR A 292 5.59 -20.67 -13.11
N ALA A 293 5.64 -21.84 -12.46
CA ALA A 293 6.88 -22.42 -11.93
C ALA A 293 7.95 -22.65 -13.00
N VAL A 294 7.57 -22.85 -14.27
CA VAL A 294 8.54 -23.00 -15.37
C VAL A 294 9.04 -21.63 -15.83
N GLU A 295 8.13 -20.66 -16.01
CA GLU A 295 8.45 -19.28 -16.39
C GLU A 295 9.31 -18.56 -15.33
N GLU A 296 9.08 -18.83 -14.03
CA GLU A 296 9.85 -18.29 -12.90
C GLU A 296 11.26 -18.90 -12.84
N ARG A 297 11.40 -20.22 -13.04
CA ARG A 297 12.73 -20.85 -13.15
C ARG A 297 13.51 -20.29 -14.34
N ALA A 298 12.85 -20.13 -15.48
CA ALA A 298 13.44 -19.54 -16.68
C ALA A 298 13.81 -18.05 -16.46
N TYR A 299 13.04 -17.31 -15.65
CA TYR A 299 13.38 -15.95 -15.21
C TYR A 299 14.73 -15.95 -14.49
N PHE A 300 14.88 -16.71 -13.39
CA PHE A 300 16.13 -16.71 -12.66
C PHE A 300 17.32 -17.25 -13.48
N GLN A 301 17.08 -18.22 -14.36
CA GLN A 301 18.13 -18.71 -15.28
C GLN A 301 18.59 -17.63 -16.26
N ARG A 302 17.69 -16.82 -16.82
CA ARG A 302 18.06 -15.70 -17.70
C ARG A 302 18.73 -14.55 -16.97
N ALA A 303 18.34 -14.31 -15.73
CA ALA A 303 18.88 -13.22 -14.94
C ALA A 303 20.40 -13.36 -14.70
N THR A 304 20.98 -14.56 -14.82
CA THR A 304 22.43 -14.75 -14.69
C THR A 304 23.23 -14.11 -15.84
N THR A 305 22.60 -13.83 -16.98
CA THR A 305 23.26 -13.23 -18.15
C THR A 305 22.69 -11.86 -18.53
N GLN A 306 21.43 -11.57 -18.17
CA GLN A 306 20.78 -10.28 -18.41
C GLN A 306 20.54 -9.54 -17.10
N ILE A 307 21.58 -8.83 -16.64
CA ILE A 307 21.57 -8.12 -15.36
C ILE A 307 20.72 -6.84 -15.47
N GLY A 308 20.03 -6.46 -14.38
CA GLY A 308 19.33 -5.17 -14.27
C GLY A 308 17.90 -5.16 -14.80
N LEU A 309 17.67 -5.61 -16.04
CA LEU A 309 16.33 -5.71 -16.63
C LEU A 309 15.33 -6.51 -15.77
N PRO A 310 15.65 -7.75 -15.33
CA PRO A 310 14.74 -8.53 -14.50
C PRO A 310 14.43 -7.87 -13.16
N LEU A 311 15.38 -7.12 -12.60
CA LEU A 311 15.19 -6.41 -11.34
C LEU A 311 14.31 -5.16 -11.51
N GLY A 312 14.59 -4.36 -12.55
CA GLY A 312 13.88 -3.09 -12.79
C GLY A 312 12.43 -3.26 -13.26
N LEU A 313 12.11 -4.37 -13.94
CA LEU A 313 10.78 -4.64 -14.48
C LEU A 313 10.15 -5.91 -13.90
N MET A 314 10.60 -6.38 -12.73
CA MET A 314 9.97 -7.53 -12.07
C MET A 314 8.47 -7.25 -11.83
N PRO A 315 7.62 -8.27 -11.96
CA PRO A 315 6.23 -8.14 -11.51
C PRO A 315 6.19 -7.90 -9.99
N ARG A 316 5.10 -7.27 -9.51
CA ARG A 316 4.88 -6.97 -8.08
C ARG A 316 4.90 -8.20 -7.17
N LEU A 317 4.57 -9.35 -7.75
CA LEU A 317 4.70 -10.70 -7.20
C LEU A 317 5.21 -11.58 -8.35
N LEU A 318 6.25 -12.37 -8.10
CA LEU A 318 6.94 -13.13 -9.15
C LEU A 318 6.16 -14.36 -9.58
N GLY A 319 5.69 -15.15 -8.62
CA GLY A 319 4.83 -16.31 -8.80
C GLY A 319 3.34 -15.98 -8.91
N ARG A 320 2.52 -17.02 -9.09
CA ARG A 320 1.06 -16.91 -9.22
C ARG A 320 0.31 -17.18 -7.94
N ASP A 321 0.76 -18.11 -7.12
CA ASP A 321 -0.06 -18.68 -6.06
C ASP A 321 0.65 -18.50 -4.71
N TYR A 322 -0.05 -17.88 -3.74
CA TYR A 322 0.50 -17.56 -2.43
C TYR A 322 -0.47 -17.92 -1.32
N LEU A 323 0.08 -18.40 -0.20
CA LEU A 323 -0.59 -18.44 1.09
C LEU A 323 0.02 -17.38 1.99
N HIS A 324 -0.81 -16.58 2.65
CA HIS A 324 -0.40 -15.60 3.65
C HIS A 324 -1.15 -15.86 4.95
N LEU A 325 -0.43 -15.95 6.06
CA LEU A 325 -0.97 -16.12 7.40
C LEU A 325 -0.59 -14.91 8.24
N VAL A 326 -1.53 -14.39 9.02
CA VAL A 326 -1.31 -13.27 9.94
C VAL A 326 -1.84 -13.66 11.30
N TRP A 327 -0.99 -13.68 12.31
CA TRP A 327 -1.41 -13.79 13.70
C TRP A 327 -1.06 -12.50 14.42
N GLN A 328 -2.03 -11.89 15.10
CA GLN A 328 -1.82 -10.59 15.72
C GLN A 328 -2.58 -10.43 17.04
N SER A 329 -2.09 -9.52 17.88
CA SER A 329 -2.78 -9.11 19.09
C SER A 329 -3.97 -8.20 18.81
N ASN A 330 -4.78 -7.98 19.85
CA ASN A 330 -5.80 -6.94 19.83
C ASN A 330 -5.13 -5.57 19.69
N MET A 331 -5.53 -4.80 18.67
CA MET A 331 -5.03 -3.44 18.42
C MET A 331 -5.45 -2.43 19.51
N LEU A 332 -6.49 -2.76 20.28
CA LEU A 332 -6.99 -1.91 21.38
C LEU A 332 -6.41 -2.32 22.74
N GLY A 333 -5.46 -3.25 22.78
CA GLY A 333 -4.82 -3.68 24.02
C GLY A 333 -3.90 -2.60 24.61
N GLU A 334 -3.91 -2.45 25.94
CA GLU A 334 -3.11 -1.44 26.65
C GLU A 334 -1.61 -1.78 26.69
N ALA A 335 -1.25 -3.07 26.56
CA ALA A 335 0.11 -3.57 26.71
C ALA A 335 0.98 -3.43 25.43
N GLY A 336 0.42 -2.92 24.33
CA GLY A 336 1.08 -2.81 23.03
C GLY A 336 0.48 -3.70 21.96
N TYR A 337 1.14 -3.75 20.81
CA TYR A 337 0.65 -4.44 19.61
C TYR A 337 1.75 -5.29 18.97
N TRP A 338 1.42 -6.52 18.60
CA TRP A 338 2.32 -7.38 17.84
C TRP A 338 1.59 -8.09 16.71
N ARG A 339 2.35 -8.42 15.67
CA ARG A 339 1.87 -9.10 14.46
C ARG A 339 2.96 -10.00 13.90
N MET A 340 2.65 -11.26 13.72
CA MET A 340 3.47 -12.24 13.00
C MET A 340 2.82 -12.55 11.66
N MET A 341 3.63 -12.60 10.61
CA MET A 341 3.18 -12.79 9.24
C MET A 341 4.03 -13.85 8.57
N TYR A 342 3.40 -14.81 7.91
CA TYR A 342 4.08 -15.83 7.13
C TYR A 342 3.51 -15.86 5.72
N THR A 343 4.38 -15.77 4.72
CA THR A 343 4.01 -15.86 3.31
C THR A 343 4.73 -17.04 2.67
N ARG A 344 4.01 -17.85 1.91
CA ARG A 344 4.54 -18.96 1.10
C ARG A 344 4.11 -18.80 -0.34
N GLY A 345 5.08 -18.72 -1.25
CA GLY A 345 4.84 -18.83 -2.69
C GLY A 345 4.85 -20.29 -3.13
N PHE A 346 3.75 -20.77 -3.72
CA PHE A 346 3.66 -22.15 -4.24
C PHE A 346 4.31 -22.32 -5.61
N THR A 347 4.57 -21.23 -6.32
CA THR A 347 5.16 -21.25 -7.67
C THR A 347 6.67 -21.52 -7.64
N GLY A 348 7.45 -20.67 -6.96
CA GLY A 348 8.90 -20.82 -6.79
C GLY A 348 9.35 -21.46 -5.47
N GLY A 349 8.42 -21.70 -4.54
CA GLY A 349 8.70 -22.33 -3.24
C GLY A 349 9.32 -21.42 -2.18
N GLY A 350 9.55 -20.14 -2.49
CA GLY A 350 10.09 -19.15 -1.55
C GLY A 350 9.11 -18.83 -0.43
N ASN A 351 9.65 -18.52 0.76
CA ASN A 351 8.85 -18.13 1.92
C ASN A 351 9.40 -16.88 2.59
N GLU A 352 8.57 -16.19 3.35
CA GLU A 352 8.95 -15.04 4.16
C GLU A 352 8.25 -15.12 5.52
N LEU A 353 9.01 -14.89 6.58
CA LEU A 353 8.48 -14.67 7.92
C LEU A 353 8.76 -13.23 8.31
N ALA A 354 7.75 -12.50 8.77
CA ALA A 354 7.90 -11.17 9.31
C ALA A 354 7.24 -11.06 10.68
N GLY A 355 7.83 -10.24 11.56
CA GLY A 355 7.34 -9.99 12.91
C GLY A 355 7.44 -8.52 13.25
N TYR A 356 6.33 -7.91 13.64
CA TYR A 356 6.24 -6.57 14.18
C TYR A 356 5.84 -6.63 15.65
N GLY A 357 6.43 -5.78 16.47
CA GLY A 357 6.00 -5.59 17.86
C GLY A 357 6.26 -4.15 18.30
N GLU A 358 5.34 -3.61 19.09
CA GLU A 358 5.50 -2.34 19.78
C GLU A 358 4.98 -2.39 21.21
N THR A 359 5.62 -1.63 22.08
CA THR A 359 5.26 -1.51 23.50
C THR A 359 5.30 -0.05 23.92
N VAL A 360 4.37 0.32 24.80
CA VAL A 360 4.33 1.64 25.41
C VAL A 360 5.33 1.68 26.57
N LEU A 361 6.33 2.55 26.51
CA LEU A 361 7.28 2.77 27.60
C LEU A 361 6.80 3.84 28.58
N SER A 362 6.11 4.86 28.06
CA SER A 362 5.49 5.93 28.84
C SER A 362 4.28 6.48 28.06
N ALA A 363 3.53 7.40 28.66
CA ALA A 363 2.37 8.03 28.02
C ALA A 363 2.65 8.67 26.64
N HIS A 364 3.91 8.96 26.32
CA HIS A 364 4.30 9.61 25.06
C HIS A 364 5.31 8.80 24.25
N ILE A 365 5.89 7.71 24.78
CA ILE A 365 7.00 6.99 24.14
C ILE A 365 6.60 5.56 23.86
N ILE A 366 6.67 5.17 22.59
CA ILE A 366 6.45 3.81 22.11
C ILE A 366 7.74 3.32 21.49
N VAL A 367 8.18 2.12 21.84
CA VAL A 367 9.29 1.43 21.16
C VAL A 367 8.73 0.34 20.27
N TYR A 368 9.31 0.18 19.09
CA TYR A 368 8.88 -0.83 18.13
C TYR A 368 10.05 -1.52 17.43
N ALA A 369 9.78 -2.71 16.91
CA ALA A 369 10.67 -3.43 16.03
C ALA A 369 9.89 -4.16 14.93
N LEU A 370 10.52 -4.29 13.76
CA LEU A 370 10.09 -5.08 12.62
C LEU A 370 11.26 -5.96 12.19
N ALA A 371 11.07 -7.26 12.10
CA ALA A 371 12.02 -8.20 11.53
C ALA A 371 11.39 -8.90 10.32
N VAL A 372 12.16 -9.04 9.24
CA VAL A 372 11.77 -9.77 8.04
C VAL A 372 12.86 -10.79 7.71
N LEU A 373 12.47 -12.05 7.56
CA LEU A 373 13.32 -13.20 7.34
C LEU A 373 12.80 -14.01 6.14
N PRO A 374 13.29 -13.72 4.92
CA PRO A 374 13.09 -14.60 3.79
C PRO A 374 13.79 -15.95 3.99
N VAL A 375 13.11 -17.03 3.65
CA VAL A 375 13.66 -18.40 3.69
C VAL A 375 13.68 -18.95 2.29
N GLY A 376 14.89 -19.18 1.77
CA GLY A 376 15.11 -19.63 0.41
C GLY A 376 16.51 -19.33 -0.13
N ASP A 377 16.72 -19.69 -1.40
CA ASP A 377 17.96 -19.44 -2.14
C ASP A 377 17.89 -18.17 -3.01
N ALA A 378 18.95 -17.89 -3.78
CA ALA A 378 19.05 -16.72 -4.66
C ALA A 378 18.08 -16.73 -5.86
N ARG A 379 17.41 -17.86 -6.12
CA ARG A 379 16.47 -18.10 -7.23
C ARG A 379 15.01 -18.16 -6.76
N GLN A 380 14.72 -17.56 -5.61
CA GLN A 380 13.39 -17.51 -5.04
C GLN A 380 13.04 -16.07 -4.70
N GLU A 381 11.81 -15.68 -5.03
CA GLU A 381 11.31 -14.30 -4.96
C GLU A 381 11.69 -13.54 -3.68
N PHE A 382 11.30 -14.06 -2.51
CA PHE A 382 11.49 -13.37 -1.24
C PHE A 382 12.97 -13.28 -0.83
N SER A 383 13.76 -14.30 -1.16
CA SER A 383 15.17 -14.40 -0.79
C SER A 383 16.12 -13.90 -1.87
N ALA A 384 15.66 -13.44 -3.03
CA ALA A 384 16.54 -13.10 -4.13
C ALA A 384 17.53 -11.96 -3.83
N LEU A 385 17.20 -11.04 -2.90
CA LEU A 385 17.95 -9.81 -2.66
C LEU A 385 18.63 -9.73 -1.29
N PHE A 386 17.99 -10.24 -0.24
CA PHE A 386 18.49 -10.14 1.12
C PHE A 386 18.12 -11.36 1.96
N GLN A 387 18.88 -11.61 3.01
CA GLN A 387 18.72 -12.75 3.91
C GLN A 387 17.91 -12.40 5.15
N ARG A 388 18.05 -11.17 5.65
CA ARG A 388 17.26 -10.65 6.78
C ARG A 388 17.26 -9.13 6.78
N SER A 389 16.21 -8.55 7.33
CA SER A 389 16.12 -7.12 7.62
C SER A 389 15.53 -6.92 9.00
N VAL A 390 16.10 -6.01 9.78
CA VAL A 390 15.61 -5.63 11.10
C VAL A 390 15.53 -4.12 11.17
N THR A 391 14.37 -3.60 11.51
CA THR A 391 14.14 -2.19 11.84
C THR A 391 13.76 -2.10 13.31
N ALA A 392 14.38 -1.18 14.05
CA ALA A 392 14.01 -0.89 15.43
C ALA A 392 13.99 0.61 15.65
N GLY A 393 13.08 1.09 16.48
CA GLY A 393 12.91 2.52 16.68
C GLY A 393 11.95 2.89 17.78
N LEU A 394 11.68 4.19 17.84
CA LEU A 394 10.81 4.82 18.81
C LEU A 394 9.88 5.82 18.13
N LYS A 395 8.70 5.98 18.72
CA LYS A 395 7.69 6.99 18.38
C LYS A 395 7.49 7.86 19.62
N ILE A 396 7.52 9.16 19.45
CA ILE A 396 7.27 10.14 20.50
C ILE A 396 6.06 10.97 20.08
N ALA A 397 4.97 10.86 20.86
CA ALA A 397 3.80 11.70 20.68
C ALA A 397 4.12 13.16 21.08
N ILE A 398 3.68 14.10 20.24
CA ILE A 398 3.80 15.53 20.47
C ILE A 398 2.37 16.04 20.74
N PRO A 399 2.17 16.82 21.82
CA PRO A 399 0.86 17.39 22.19
C PRO A 399 0.21 18.18 21.06
#